data_AF-M1CVC0-F1
#
_entry.id   AF-M1CVC0-F1
#
_cell.length_a   1.000
_cell.length_b   1.000
_cell.length_c   1.000
_cell.angle_alpha   90.00
_cell.angle_beta   90.00
_cell.angle_gamma   90.00
#
_symmetry.space_group_name_H-M   'P 1'
#
loop_
_entity.id
_entity.type
_entity.pdbx_description
1 polymer ?
#
loop_
_entity_poly.entity_id
_entity_poly.type
_entity_poly.pdbx_seq_one_letter_code
_entity_poly.pdbx_strand_id
1 'polypeptide(L)'
;MVFWIFGYGSLVWNPGFEYDEKLIGYIKDYRRVFDLACIDHRGTPEKPARTCTLDESKGSICWGAAYCVRGGPEKEKEAMEYLERRECEYDSKTLVDFFTEEDSLHPALTEVIV
;
A
#
# COMPACT_ATOMS: atom_id res chain seq x y z
N MET A 1 14.20 -12.62 -4.13
CA MET A 1 12.90 -12.04 -4.51
C MET A 1 13.05 -10.54 -4.49
N VAL A 2 12.28 -9.81 -5.30
CA VAL A 2 12.31 -8.35 -5.32
C VAL A 2 11.14 -7.87 -4.46
N PHE A 3 11.40 -6.96 -3.53
CA PHE A 3 10.42 -6.49 -2.57
C PHE A 3 9.57 -5.36 -3.15
N TRP A 4 8.25 -5.55 -3.17
CA TRP A 4 7.30 -4.58 -3.71
C TRP A 4 6.23 -4.20 -2.69
N ILE A 5 5.95 -2.90 -2.60
CA ILE A 5 4.94 -2.33 -1.69
C ILE A 5 3.90 -1.57 -2.51
N PHE A 6 2.61 -1.83 -2.28
CA PHE A 6 1.51 -1.10 -2.89
C PHE A 6 1.06 0.07 -2.00
N GLY A 7 1.15 1.29 -2.53
CA GLY A 7 0.61 2.49 -1.92
C GLY A 7 -0.75 2.85 -2.49
N TYR A 8 -1.78 2.87 -1.64
CA TYR A 8 -3.15 3.29 -1.99
C TYR A 8 -3.60 4.57 -1.26
N GLY A 9 -2.88 5.00 -0.22
CA GLY A 9 -3.21 6.19 0.57
C GLY A 9 -2.14 7.27 0.48
N SER A 10 -1.65 7.68 1.64
CA SER A 10 -0.61 8.70 1.80
C SER A 10 0.70 8.34 1.06
N LEU A 11 1.01 7.05 0.94
CA LEU A 11 2.18 6.53 0.20
C LEU A 11 2.18 6.90 -1.28
N VAL A 12 1.04 7.25 -1.88
CA VAL A 12 0.98 7.65 -3.31
C VAL A 12 1.75 8.96 -3.56
N TRP A 13 1.69 9.91 -2.62
CA TRP A 13 2.33 11.23 -2.74
C TRP A 13 3.55 11.39 -1.82
N ASN A 14 3.62 10.64 -0.72
CA ASN A 14 4.72 10.68 0.23
C ASN A 14 5.11 9.24 0.63
N PRO A 15 5.94 8.53 -0.16
CA PRO A 15 6.35 7.16 0.17
C PRO A 15 7.18 7.11 1.46
N GLY A 16 8.12 8.06 1.64
CA GLY A 16 8.88 8.21 2.89
C GLY A 16 10.00 7.18 3.14
N PHE A 17 10.27 6.32 2.16
CA PHE A 17 11.41 5.39 2.13
C PHE A 17 12.09 5.46 0.75
N GLU A 18 13.32 4.97 0.64
CA GLU A 18 14.04 4.87 -0.63
C GLU A 18 13.51 3.69 -1.47
N TYR A 19 13.26 3.94 -2.75
CA TYR A 19 12.78 2.94 -3.71
C TYR A 19 13.53 3.08 -5.04
N ASP A 20 13.65 1.96 -5.75
CA ASP A 20 14.41 1.84 -6.99
C ASP A 20 13.53 2.03 -8.22
N GLU A 21 12.25 1.66 -8.11
CA GLU A 21 11.28 1.73 -9.20
C GLU A 21 9.88 2.04 -8.66
N LYS A 22 9.09 2.77 -9.46
CA LYS A 22 7.69 3.08 -9.17
C LYS A 22 6.84 2.76 -10.39
N LEU A 23 5.82 1.93 -10.22
CA LEU A 23 4.82 1.63 -11.25
C LEU A 23 3.46 2.16 -10.83
N ILE A 24 2.73 2.76 -11.77
CA ILE A 24 1.33 3.20 -11.57
C ILE A 24 0.40 2.11 -12.09
N GLY A 25 -0.62 1.78 -11.31
CA GLY A 25 -1.51 0.67 -11.63
C GLY A 25 -2.52 0.46 -10.52
N TYR A 26 -3.06 -0.75 -10.44
CA TYR A 26 -4.13 -1.08 -9.51
C TYR A 26 -4.07 -2.52 -9.03
N ILE A 27 -4.76 -2.77 -7.92
CA ILE A 27 -5.06 -4.10 -7.40
C ILE A 27 -6.54 -4.40 -7.63
N LYS A 28 -6.91 -5.67 -7.69
CA LYS A 28 -8.29 -6.14 -7.88
C LYS A 28 -8.89 -6.62 -6.57
N ASP A 29 -10.22 -6.68 -6.53
CA ASP A 29 -11.02 -7.18 -5.41
C ASP A 29 -10.90 -6.37 -4.11
N TYR A 30 -10.34 -5.16 -4.20
CA TYR A 30 -10.32 -4.17 -3.12
C TYR A 30 -10.90 -2.85 -3.60
N ARG A 31 -11.61 -2.16 -2.71
CA ARG A 31 -12.02 -0.77 -2.89
C ARG A 31 -11.37 0.11 -1.84
N ARG A 32 -11.05 1.34 -2.24
CA ARG A 32 -10.53 2.36 -1.32
C ARG A 32 -11.68 3.00 -0.56
N VAL A 33 -11.62 3.00 0.77
CA VAL A 33 -12.62 3.62 1.64
C VAL A 33 -11.97 4.55 2.67
N PHE A 34 -12.72 5.53 3.16
CA PHE A 34 -12.28 6.42 4.24
C PHE A 34 -12.98 6.04 5.55
N ASP A 35 -12.81 4.78 5.94
CA ASP A 35 -13.52 4.20 7.09
C ASP A 35 -12.58 3.79 8.23
N LEU A 36 -11.27 3.99 8.11
CA LEU A 36 -10.34 3.77 9.22
C LEU A 36 -10.37 4.95 10.19
N ALA A 37 -10.55 4.68 11.49
CA ALA A 37 -10.49 5.72 12.50
C ALA A 37 -9.02 6.10 12.77
N CYS A 38 -8.72 7.40 12.73
CA CYS A 38 -7.40 7.93 13.02
C CYS A 38 -7.48 8.94 14.17
N ILE A 39 -6.70 8.67 15.23
CA ILE A 39 -6.72 9.44 16.48
C ILE A 39 -5.39 10.13 16.79
N ASP A 40 -4.38 9.94 15.96
CA ASP A 40 -2.98 10.31 16.22
C ASP A 40 -2.38 11.21 15.13
N HIS A 41 -2.78 11.04 13.87
CA HIS A 41 -2.26 11.81 12.75
C HIS A 41 -3.22 12.89 12.23
N ARG A 42 -4.48 12.51 11.98
CA ARG A 42 -5.49 13.38 11.34
C ARG A 42 -6.63 13.77 12.28
N GLY A 43 -6.76 13.11 13.41
CA GLY A 43 -7.78 13.36 14.43
C GLY A 43 -7.19 13.35 15.83
N THR A 44 -8.07 13.36 16.84
CA THR A 44 -7.71 13.17 18.25
C THR A 44 -8.56 12.05 18.85
N PRO A 45 -8.22 11.49 20.02
CA PRO A 45 -9.05 10.48 20.68
C PRO A 45 -10.50 10.94 20.91
N GLU A 46 -10.72 12.23 21.21
CA GLU A 46 -12.05 12.81 21.43
C GLU A 46 -12.78 13.14 20.14
N LYS A 47 -12.03 13.38 19.05
CA LYS A 47 -12.56 13.69 17.72
C LYS A 47 -11.78 12.90 16.66
N PRO A 48 -12.05 11.59 16.53
CA PRO A 48 -11.37 10.76 15.54
C PRO A 48 -11.65 11.27 14.13
N ALA A 49 -10.60 11.34 13.32
CA ALA A 49 -10.73 11.56 11.89
C ALA A 49 -10.93 10.23 11.18
N ARG A 50 -11.28 10.31 9.89
CA ARG A 50 -11.33 9.16 9.01
C ARG A 50 -10.17 9.19 8.03
N THR A 51 -9.43 8.09 7.95
CA THR A 51 -8.33 7.88 7.02
C THR A 51 -8.65 6.76 6.03
N CYS A 52 -7.85 6.72 4.98
CA CYS A 52 -7.96 5.76 3.90
C CYS A 52 -7.58 4.35 4.39
N THR A 53 -8.35 3.33 4.00
CA THR A 53 -8.03 1.90 4.12
C THR A 53 -8.58 1.15 2.91
N LEU A 54 -8.32 -0.15 2.83
CA LEU A 54 -8.85 -1.05 1.82
C LEU A 54 -9.96 -1.92 2.41
N ASP A 55 -11.03 -2.07 1.64
CA ASP A 55 -12.13 -2.97 1.96
C ASP A 55 -12.22 -4.02 0.85
N GLU A 56 -12.29 -5.29 1.24
CA GLU A 56 -12.46 -6.41 0.31
C GLU A 56 -13.81 -6.29 -0.40
N SER A 57 -13.77 -6.16 -1.72
CA SER A 57 -14.95 -5.91 -2.55
C SER A 57 -14.74 -6.52 -3.93
N LYS A 58 -15.22 -7.75 -4.09
CA LYS A 58 -15.06 -8.54 -5.32
C LYS A 58 -15.45 -7.76 -6.57
N GLY A 59 -14.61 -7.80 -7.59
CA GLY A 59 -14.80 -7.09 -8.87
C GLY A 59 -14.49 -5.58 -8.80
N SER A 60 -14.10 -5.07 -7.64
CA SER A 60 -13.60 -3.69 -7.51
C SER A 60 -12.14 -3.59 -7.93
N ILE A 61 -11.72 -2.38 -8.23
CA ILE A 61 -10.31 -2.05 -8.45
C ILE A 61 -9.90 -0.89 -7.56
N CYS A 62 -8.68 -0.94 -7.05
CA CYS A 62 -8.08 0.18 -6.34
C CYS A 62 -6.79 0.58 -7.05
N TRP A 63 -6.82 1.76 -7.66
CA TRP A 63 -5.62 2.39 -8.23
C TRP A 63 -4.62 2.77 -7.15
N GLY A 64 -3.36 2.94 -7.51
CA GLY A 64 -2.28 3.29 -6.59
C GLY A 64 -0.93 3.29 -7.29
N ALA A 65 0.12 3.04 -6.52
CA ALA A 65 1.47 2.89 -7.02
C ALA A 65 2.18 1.71 -6.34
N ALA A 66 2.89 0.89 -7.10
CA ALA A 66 3.79 -0.13 -6.58
C ALA A 66 5.22 0.42 -6.53
N TYR A 67 5.91 0.22 -5.41
CA TYR A 67 7.28 0.67 -5.18
C TYR A 67 8.21 -0.52 -4.99
N CYS A 68 9.28 -0.57 -5.79
CA CYS A 68 10.30 -1.59 -5.69
C CYS A 68 11.38 -1.16 -4.70
N VAL A 69 11.74 -2.05 -3.78
CA VAL A 69 12.92 -1.87 -2.90
C VAL A 69 13.91 -2.98 -3.23
N ARG A 70 15.03 -2.61 -3.82
CA ARG A 70 16.17 -3.49 -4.14
C ARG A 70 17.32 -3.13 -3.21
N GLY A 71 18.12 -4.12 -2.84
CA GLY A 71 19.26 -3.92 -1.94
C GLY A 71 19.50 -5.07 -0.96
N GLY A 72 18.66 -6.11 -1.01
CA GLY A 72 18.77 -7.27 -0.12
C GLY A 72 18.06 -7.06 1.22
N PRO A 73 18.18 -8.05 2.14
CA PRO A 73 17.32 -8.15 3.32
C PRO A 73 17.38 -6.93 4.27
N GLU A 74 18.51 -6.23 4.33
CA GLU A 74 18.67 -5.07 5.22
C GLU A 74 17.80 -3.89 4.77
N LYS A 75 17.84 -3.52 3.49
CA LYS A 75 17.06 -2.40 2.95
C LYS A 75 15.56 -2.72 2.92
N GLU A 76 15.20 -3.98 2.65
CA GLU A 76 13.81 -4.46 2.76
C GLU A 76 13.29 -4.32 4.19
N LYS A 77 14.11 -4.73 5.18
CA LYS A 77 13.79 -4.59 6.60
C LYS A 77 13.65 -3.14 7.03
N GLU A 78 14.54 -2.24 6.60
CA GLU A 78 14.44 -0.81 6.91
C GLU A 78 13.16 -0.18 6.36
N ALA A 79 12.80 -0.49 5.11
CA ALA A 79 11.55 -0.03 4.51
C ALA A 79 10.33 -0.55 5.30
N MET A 80 10.35 -1.82 5.71
CA MET A 80 9.26 -2.40 6.50
C MET A 80 9.14 -1.82 7.90
N GLU A 81 10.25 -1.66 8.61
CA GLU A 81 10.24 -1.03 9.93
C GLU A 81 9.75 0.43 9.85
N TYR A 82 10.07 1.14 8.77
CA TYR A 82 9.53 2.48 8.53
C TYR A 82 8.00 2.44 8.35
N LEU A 83 7.49 1.53 7.51
CA LEU A 83 6.05 1.39 7.24
C LEU A 83 5.27 0.98 8.49
N GLU A 84 5.80 0.03 9.27
CA GLU A 84 5.16 -0.42 10.53
C GLU A 84 5.03 0.71 11.55
N ARG A 85 6.05 1.57 11.66
CA ARG A 85 5.96 2.76 12.53
C ARG A 85 4.96 3.79 12.01
N ARG A 86 4.80 3.89 10.69
CA ARG A 86 4.01 4.94 10.04
C ARG A 86 2.52 4.62 10.00
N GLU A 87 2.15 3.39 9.65
CA GLU A 87 0.75 3.01 9.43
C GLU A 87 0.08 2.45 10.70
N CYS A 88 0.84 2.35 11.81
CA CYS A 88 0.43 1.79 13.10
C CYS A 88 0.01 0.31 13.03
N GLU A 89 -0.05 -0.39 14.17
CA GLU A 89 -0.29 -1.84 14.28
C GLU A 89 -1.70 -2.33 13.83
N TYR A 90 -2.48 -1.53 13.10
CA TYR A 90 -3.86 -1.87 12.73
C TYR A 90 -3.99 -2.63 11.40
N ASP A 91 -2.93 -2.67 10.59
CA ASP A 91 -3.00 -3.23 9.24
C ASP A 91 -2.50 -4.67 9.18
N SER A 92 -3.37 -5.56 8.66
CA SER A 92 -2.97 -6.90 8.25
C SER A 92 -2.26 -6.82 6.91
N LYS A 93 -1.05 -7.37 6.85
CA LYS A 93 -0.26 -7.41 5.62
C LYS A 93 -0.70 -8.58 4.77
N THR A 94 -0.96 -8.34 3.49
CA THR A 94 -1.29 -9.42 2.54
C THR A 94 -0.51 -9.26 1.24
N LEU A 95 -0.54 -10.31 0.42
CA LEU A 95 0.11 -10.34 -0.88
C LEU A 95 -0.96 -10.27 -1.96
N VAL A 96 -0.79 -9.35 -2.91
CA VAL A 96 -1.72 -9.11 -4.00
C VAL A 96 -1.01 -9.07 -5.35
N ASP A 97 -1.79 -9.38 -6.38
CA ASP A 97 -1.40 -9.17 -7.76
C ASP A 97 -1.67 -7.72 -8.17
N PHE A 98 -0.70 -7.11 -8.85
CA PHE A 98 -0.76 -5.73 -9.32
C PHE A 98 -0.81 -5.69 -10.85
N PHE A 99 -1.72 -4.87 -11.37
CA PHE A 99 -2.01 -4.73 -12.79
C PHE A 99 -1.74 -3.29 -13.25
N THR A 100 -1.36 -3.13 -14.52
CA THR A 100 -1.23 -1.82 -15.15
C THR A 100 -2.38 -1.58 -16.13
N GLU A 101 -2.45 -0.39 -16.71
CA GLU A 101 -3.45 -0.07 -17.74
C GLU A 101 -3.22 -0.87 -19.03
N GLU A 102 -1.98 -1.27 -19.31
CA GLU A 102 -1.64 -1.95 -20.57
C GLU A 102 -2.15 -3.39 -20.63
N ASP A 103 -2.14 -4.12 -19.51
CA ASP A 103 -2.62 -5.49 -19.43
C ASP A 103 -3.48 -5.70 -18.17
N SER A 104 -4.79 -5.86 -18.40
CA SER A 104 -5.76 -6.15 -17.34
C SER A 104 -5.98 -7.63 -17.10
N LEU A 105 -5.43 -8.51 -17.94
CA LEU A 105 -5.58 -9.96 -17.84
C LEU A 105 -4.43 -10.58 -17.05
N HIS A 106 -3.20 -10.11 -17.26
CA HIS A 106 -2.02 -10.63 -16.60
C HIS A 106 -1.45 -9.61 -15.60
N PRO A 107 -1.07 -10.03 -14.39
CA PRO A 107 -0.45 -9.13 -13.44
C PRO A 107 0.93 -8.69 -13.94
N ALA A 108 1.20 -7.39 -13.84
CA ALA A 108 2.52 -6.83 -14.09
C ALA A 108 3.50 -7.21 -12.97
N LEU A 109 3.01 -7.33 -11.74
CA LEU A 109 3.76 -7.82 -10.58
C LEU A 109 2.88 -8.78 -9.77
N THR A 110 3.51 -9.83 -9.25
CA THR A 110 2.89 -10.78 -8.30
C THR A 110 3.53 -10.61 -6.93
N GLU A 111 2.81 -11.01 -5.88
CA GLU A 111 3.31 -10.96 -4.49
C GLU A 111 3.70 -9.55 -4.02
N VAL A 112 2.92 -8.53 -4.41
CA VAL A 112 3.10 -7.16 -3.91
C VAL A 112 2.48 -7.06 -2.52
N ILE A 113 3.22 -6.52 -1.55
CA ILE A 113 2.72 -6.33 -0.19
C ILE A 113 1.79 -5.13 -0.14
N VAL A 114 0.64 -5.30 0.51
CA VAL A 114 -0.32 -4.25 0.83
C VAL A 114 -0.73 -4.32 2.30
#